data_AF-A0A1D8MQW3-F1
#
_entry.id   AF-A0A1D8MQW3-F1
#
_cell.length_a   1.000
_cell.length_b   1.000
_cell.length_c   1.000
_cell.angle_alpha   90.00
_cell.angle_beta   90.00
_cell.angle_gamma   90.00
#
_symmetry.space_group_name_H-M   'P 1'
#
loop_
_entity.id
_entity.type
_entity.pdbx_description
1 polymer ?
#
loop_
_entity_poly.entity_id
_entity_poly.type
_entity_poly.pdbx_seq_one_letter_code
_entity_poly.pdbx_strand_id
1 'polypeptide(L)'
;MKALFFEPHDDDLIIGAGGTVIQMLEEGWEVRTVQMTDCRHGSTEIDPEELVEIRKEEKEEEIEFLGIECDFLDFEDGSLQELAEENPGKALEEIKNRLQDFRPDVVFMPGLDEGHPDHRGTHQLVSQAIDETGLEALKLSYLVWQLPFLEGENRIEKVLEVEVNEEIYEEKLDGIKLHESQEVEGRYSEMAEHFNSYLGLLYSSRGEKGLKRSEVLGVQNPEKMEILEGLDFNDVSGLSHGRESEDISVN
;
A
#
# COMPACT_ATOMS: atom_id res chain seq x y z
N MET A 1 14.79 -6.35 -9.85
CA MET A 1 13.41 -6.79 -9.59
C MET A 1 12.49 -5.62 -9.91
N LYS A 2 11.24 -5.89 -10.27
CA LYS A 2 10.24 -4.88 -10.62
C LYS A 2 9.05 -4.94 -9.67
N ALA A 3 8.73 -3.83 -9.03
CA ALA A 3 7.56 -3.69 -8.18
C ALA A 3 6.55 -2.71 -8.79
N LEU A 4 5.30 -3.12 -8.92
CA LEU A 4 4.21 -2.27 -9.37
C LEU A 4 3.21 -2.08 -8.24
N PHE A 5 2.99 -0.84 -7.85
CA PHE A 5 2.00 -0.47 -6.85
C PHE A 5 0.73 0.02 -7.53
N PHE A 6 -0.42 -0.42 -7.04
CA PHE A 6 -1.71 0.16 -7.38
C PHE A 6 -2.22 0.92 -6.17
N GLU A 7 -2.48 2.20 -6.34
CA GLU A 7 -2.93 3.11 -5.29
C GLU A 7 -4.29 3.71 -5.68
N PRO A 8 -5.33 3.53 -4.85
CA PRO A 8 -6.63 4.15 -5.08
C PRO A 8 -6.53 5.67 -5.22
N HIS A 9 -5.84 6.31 -4.27
CA HIS A 9 -5.62 7.74 -4.17
C HIS A 9 -4.12 8.08 -4.24
N ASP A 10 -3.77 9.31 -4.62
CA ASP A 10 -2.38 9.74 -4.90
C ASP A 10 -1.42 9.60 -3.70
N ASP A 11 -1.91 9.63 -2.46
CA ASP A 11 -1.10 9.60 -1.25
C ASP A 11 -1.01 8.20 -0.60
N ASP A 12 -1.83 7.25 -1.05
CA ASP A 12 -1.94 5.92 -0.45
C ASP A 12 -0.62 5.14 -0.46
N LEU A 13 0.17 5.25 -1.55
CA LEU A 13 1.47 4.60 -1.67
C LEU A 13 2.42 5.06 -0.57
N ILE A 14 2.67 6.37 -0.49
CA ILE A 14 3.65 6.93 0.43
C ILE A 14 3.20 6.77 1.88
N ILE A 15 1.90 6.89 2.16
CA ILE A 15 1.32 6.69 3.49
C ILE A 15 1.46 5.22 3.92
N GLY A 16 1.03 4.28 3.07
CA GLY A 16 0.92 2.87 3.46
C GLY A 16 2.22 2.08 3.35
N ALA A 17 3.05 2.42 2.36
CA ALA A 17 4.23 1.63 1.98
C ALA A 17 5.47 2.48 1.64
N GLY A 18 5.50 3.77 1.96
CA GLY A 18 6.61 4.65 1.59
C GLY A 18 7.98 4.18 2.08
N GLY A 19 8.07 3.64 3.31
CA GLY A 19 9.31 3.08 3.84
C GLY A 19 9.76 1.83 3.07
N THR A 20 8.81 0.97 2.71
CA THR A 20 9.03 -0.20 1.86
C THR A 20 9.53 0.21 0.47
N VAL A 21 8.93 1.23 -0.14
CA VAL A 21 9.34 1.75 -1.46
C VAL A 21 10.79 2.23 -1.43
N ILE A 22 11.14 3.06 -0.44
CA ILE A 22 12.51 3.60 -0.31
C ILE A 22 13.53 2.46 -0.12
N GLN A 23 13.25 1.48 0.73
CA GLN A 23 14.13 0.31 0.90
C GLN A 23 14.29 -0.50 -0.41
N MET A 24 13.21 -0.69 -1.16
CA MET A 24 13.28 -1.36 -2.47
C MET A 24 14.18 -0.59 -3.45
N LEU A 25 14.08 0.74 -3.47
CA LEU A 25 14.92 1.59 -4.32
C LEU A 25 16.40 1.52 -3.92
N GLU A 26 16.72 1.49 -2.62
CA GLU A 26 18.09 1.30 -2.11
C GLU A 26 18.69 -0.04 -2.54
N GLU A 27 17.87 -1.10 -2.59
CA GLU A 27 18.24 -2.42 -3.10
C GLU A 27 18.25 -2.51 -4.65
N GLY A 28 18.01 -1.39 -5.35
CA GLY A 28 18.09 -1.29 -6.80
C GLY A 28 16.90 -1.89 -7.55
N TRP A 29 15.74 -1.96 -6.90
CA TRP A 29 14.49 -2.35 -7.56
C TRP A 29 14.00 -1.24 -8.49
N GLU A 30 13.37 -1.62 -9.59
CA GLU A 30 12.62 -0.71 -10.44
C GLU A 30 11.18 -0.65 -9.89
N VAL A 31 10.79 0.51 -9.35
CA VAL A 31 9.48 0.72 -8.75
C VAL A 31 8.65 1.64 -9.66
N ARG A 32 7.39 1.27 -9.87
CA ARG A 32 6.39 2.10 -10.57
C ARG A 32 5.08 2.05 -9.78
N THR A 33 4.29 3.11 -9.85
CA THR A 33 2.93 3.16 -9.30
C THR A 33 1.87 3.40 -10.36
N VAL A 34 0.62 3.06 -10.05
CA VAL A 34 -0.57 3.29 -10.86
C VAL A 34 -1.63 3.90 -9.97
N GLN A 35 -1.93 5.18 -10.19
CA GLN A 35 -3.00 5.87 -9.50
C GLN A 35 -4.34 5.54 -10.17
N MET A 36 -5.26 5.00 -9.40
CA MET A 36 -6.52 4.49 -9.91
C MET A 36 -7.55 5.60 -10.12
N THR A 37 -7.72 6.49 -9.16
CA THR A 37 -8.76 7.52 -9.20
C THR A 37 -8.22 8.92 -9.47
N ASP A 38 -9.11 9.85 -9.78
CA ASP A 38 -8.80 11.28 -9.91
C ASP A 38 -8.85 12.04 -8.58
N CYS A 39 -9.17 11.36 -7.48
CA CYS A 39 -9.09 11.90 -6.11
C CYS A 39 -9.95 13.14 -5.83
N ARG A 40 -10.97 13.39 -6.67
CA ARG A 40 -11.81 14.60 -6.67
C ARG A 40 -12.64 14.83 -5.41
N HIS A 41 -12.72 13.85 -4.49
CA HIS A 41 -13.53 13.92 -3.28
C HIS A 41 -12.70 13.92 -1.98
N GLY A 42 -11.39 14.13 -2.09
CA GLY A 42 -10.46 14.22 -0.96
C GLY A 42 -10.51 15.49 -0.11
N SER A 43 -11.36 16.48 -0.42
CA SER A 43 -11.54 17.69 0.39
C SER A 43 -13.01 18.09 0.42
N THR A 44 -13.46 18.67 1.55
CA THR A 44 -14.79 19.29 1.65
C THR A 44 -14.78 20.79 1.39
N GLU A 45 -13.59 21.39 1.28
CA GLU A 45 -13.40 22.85 1.17
C GLU A 45 -12.96 23.28 -0.24
N ILE A 46 -12.31 22.41 -1.00
CA ILE A 46 -11.83 22.66 -2.37
C ILE A 46 -12.84 22.12 -3.38
N ASP A 47 -13.04 22.84 -4.49
CA ASP A 47 -13.90 22.40 -5.59
C ASP A 47 -13.35 21.11 -6.24
N PRO A 48 -14.17 20.09 -6.52
CA PRO A 48 -13.68 18.80 -7.02
C PRO A 48 -12.80 18.91 -8.27
N GLU A 49 -13.18 19.75 -9.25
CA GLU A 49 -12.41 19.94 -10.47
C GLU A 49 -11.07 20.66 -10.23
N GLU A 50 -11.01 21.56 -9.25
CA GLU A 50 -9.75 22.19 -8.82
C GLU A 50 -8.87 21.19 -8.07
N LEU A 51 -9.47 20.35 -7.22
CA LEU A 51 -8.76 19.36 -6.42
C LEU A 51 -8.08 18.29 -7.28
N VAL A 52 -8.70 17.86 -8.39
CA VAL A 52 -8.09 16.89 -9.33
C VAL A 52 -6.72 17.39 -9.82
N GLU A 53 -6.63 18.65 -10.22
CA GLU A 53 -5.37 19.22 -10.72
C GLU A 53 -4.34 19.37 -9.59
N ILE A 54 -4.78 19.82 -8.41
CA ILE A 54 -3.91 19.94 -7.23
C ILE A 54 -3.32 18.58 -6.86
N ARG A 55 -4.15 17.55 -6.68
CA ARG A 55 -3.69 16.22 -6.26
C ARG A 55 -2.82 15.54 -7.31
N LYS A 56 -3.02 15.87 -8.59
CA LYS A 56 -2.12 15.44 -9.65
C LYS A 56 -0.74 16.11 -9.55
N GLU A 57 -0.69 17.43 -9.31
CA GLU A 57 0.57 18.14 -9.09
C GLU A 57 1.30 17.58 -7.85
N GLU A 58 0.59 17.33 -6.75
CA GLU A 58 1.13 16.71 -5.54
C GLU A 58 1.71 15.31 -5.82
N LYS A 59 1.00 14.49 -6.61
CA LYS A 59 1.54 13.19 -7.03
C LYS A 59 2.79 13.31 -7.89
N GLU A 60 2.81 14.28 -8.80
CA GLU A 60 3.99 14.54 -9.65
C GLU A 60 5.20 14.94 -8.80
N GLU A 61 5.01 15.70 -7.71
CA GLU A 61 6.06 16.00 -6.74
C GLU A 61 6.54 14.76 -5.97
N GLU A 62 5.63 13.89 -5.51
CA GLU A 62 5.98 12.63 -4.82
C GLU A 62 6.83 11.71 -5.71
N ILE A 63 6.44 11.50 -6.97
CA ILE A 63 7.19 10.62 -7.86
C ILE A 63 8.54 11.21 -8.26
N GLU A 64 8.66 12.54 -8.37
CA GLU A 64 9.96 13.20 -8.56
C GLU A 64 10.85 13.03 -7.32
N PHE A 65 10.27 13.17 -6.12
CA PHE A 65 10.96 12.97 -4.85
C PHE A 65 11.51 11.55 -4.70
N LEU A 66 10.68 10.53 -4.99
CA LEU A 66 11.09 9.13 -4.92
C LEU A 66 11.94 8.67 -6.12
N GLY A 67 11.90 9.40 -7.24
CA GLY A 67 12.57 9.00 -8.47
C GLY A 67 11.91 7.80 -9.17
N ILE A 68 10.57 7.71 -9.12
CA ILE A 68 9.77 6.64 -9.72
C ILE A 68 8.85 7.18 -10.84
N GLU A 69 8.12 6.29 -11.51
CA GLU A 69 7.11 6.65 -12.51
C GLU A 69 5.68 6.34 -11.99
N CYS A 70 4.69 7.14 -12.41
CA CYS A 70 3.27 6.89 -12.16
C CYS A 70 2.47 6.85 -13.47
N ASP A 71 1.57 5.87 -13.58
CA ASP A 71 0.51 5.83 -14.60
C ASP A 71 -0.83 6.25 -13.98
N PHE A 72 -1.48 7.27 -14.54
CA PHE A 72 -2.79 7.76 -14.07
C PHE A 72 -3.93 7.12 -14.88
N LEU A 73 -4.95 6.56 -14.21
CA LEU A 73 -6.13 5.95 -14.85
C LEU A 73 -7.40 6.79 -14.81
N ASP A 74 -7.43 7.83 -13.96
CA ASP A 74 -8.48 8.84 -13.87
C ASP A 74 -9.91 8.27 -13.72
N PHE A 75 -10.08 7.15 -12.98
CA PHE A 75 -11.42 6.72 -12.57
C PHE A 75 -12.00 7.70 -11.54
N GLU A 76 -13.32 7.83 -11.49
CA GLU A 76 -13.94 8.76 -10.54
C GLU A 76 -13.72 8.26 -9.10
N ASP A 77 -13.22 9.14 -8.23
CA ASP A 77 -13.10 8.88 -6.80
C ASP A 77 -14.43 8.40 -6.19
N GLY A 78 -14.39 7.31 -5.44
CA GLY A 78 -15.54 6.62 -4.85
C GLY A 78 -16.18 5.53 -5.72
N SER A 79 -15.74 5.33 -6.97
CA SER A 79 -16.42 4.46 -7.94
C SER A 79 -15.86 3.04 -8.08
N LEU A 80 -14.66 2.73 -7.56
CA LEU A 80 -13.96 1.51 -7.97
C LEU A 80 -14.65 0.22 -7.50
N GLN A 81 -15.32 0.23 -6.34
CA GLN A 81 -16.07 -0.94 -5.87
C GLN A 81 -17.24 -1.26 -6.81
N GLU A 82 -18.00 -0.23 -7.21
CA GLU A 82 -19.12 -0.39 -8.14
C GLU A 82 -18.61 -0.87 -9.51
N LEU A 83 -17.48 -0.31 -9.98
CA LEU A 83 -16.85 -0.78 -11.21
C LEU A 83 -16.44 -2.25 -11.12
N ALA A 84 -15.84 -2.68 -10.00
CA ALA A 84 -15.44 -4.07 -9.79
C ALA A 84 -16.63 -5.04 -9.85
N GLU A 85 -17.76 -4.67 -9.25
CA GLU A 85 -18.94 -5.53 -9.13
C GLU A 85 -19.83 -5.54 -10.38
N GLU A 86 -20.04 -4.39 -11.01
CA GLU A 86 -21.08 -4.21 -12.03
C GLU A 86 -20.54 -4.06 -13.44
N ASN A 87 -19.40 -3.38 -13.62
CA ASN A 87 -18.88 -3.05 -14.96
C ASN A 87 -17.34 -2.94 -15.01
N PRO A 88 -16.61 -4.04 -14.77
CA PRO A 88 -15.16 -3.97 -14.57
C PRO A 88 -14.38 -3.85 -15.89
N GLY A 89 -15.04 -3.94 -17.05
CA GLY A 89 -14.39 -4.15 -18.35
C GLY A 89 -13.30 -3.14 -18.70
N LYS A 90 -13.56 -1.83 -18.57
CA LYS A 90 -12.57 -0.78 -18.86
C LYS A 90 -11.43 -0.78 -17.84
N ALA A 91 -11.76 -0.85 -16.55
CA ALA A 91 -10.76 -0.86 -15.48
C ALA A 91 -9.81 -2.06 -15.59
N LEU A 92 -10.36 -3.25 -15.81
CA LEU A 92 -9.59 -4.46 -16.06
C LEU A 92 -8.69 -4.33 -17.29
N GLU A 93 -9.18 -3.76 -18.39
CA GLU A 93 -8.34 -3.57 -19.58
C GLU A 93 -7.15 -2.65 -19.32
N GLU A 94 -7.37 -1.50 -18.66
CA GLU A 94 -6.27 -0.58 -18.30
C GLU A 94 -5.26 -1.23 -17.35
N ILE A 95 -5.73 -1.88 -16.28
CA ILE A 95 -4.85 -2.58 -15.33
C ILE A 95 -4.04 -3.67 -16.05
N LYS A 96 -4.68 -4.48 -16.89
CA LYS A 96 -4.00 -5.52 -17.67
C LYS A 96 -2.93 -4.94 -18.61
N ASN A 97 -3.21 -3.78 -19.22
CA ASN A 97 -2.23 -3.09 -20.06
C ASN A 97 -1.00 -2.67 -19.25
N ARG A 98 -1.17 -2.11 -18.03
CA ARG A 98 -0.04 -1.73 -17.16
C ARG A 98 0.76 -2.94 -16.68
N LEU A 99 0.07 -4.02 -16.28
CA LEU A 99 0.71 -5.28 -15.91
C LEU A 99 1.54 -5.88 -17.07
N GLN A 100 1.02 -5.85 -18.29
CA GLN A 100 1.68 -6.41 -19.48
C GLN A 100 2.84 -5.55 -19.99
N ASP A 101 2.74 -4.23 -19.86
CA ASP A 101 3.78 -3.27 -20.21
C ASP A 101 4.97 -3.39 -19.25
N PHE A 102 4.71 -3.27 -17.95
CA PHE A 102 5.76 -3.21 -16.94
C PHE A 102 6.34 -4.58 -16.58
N ARG A 103 5.50 -5.64 -16.61
CA ARG A 103 5.82 -7.03 -16.23
C ARG A 103 6.45 -7.13 -14.83
N PRO A 104 5.71 -6.75 -13.78
CA PRO A 104 6.26 -6.75 -12.42
C PRO A 104 6.55 -8.17 -11.91
N ASP A 105 7.57 -8.27 -11.07
CA ASP A 105 7.86 -9.45 -10.25
C ASP A 105 6.96 -9.48 -9.01
N VAL A 106 6.62 -8.29 -8.49
CA VAL A 106 5.75 -8.08 -7.32
C VAL A 106 4.69 -7.04 -7.62
N VAL A 107 3.43 -7.33 -7.28
CA VAL A 107 2.31 -6.39 -7.38
C VAL A 107 1.77 -6.07 -5.99
N PHE A 108 1.66 -4.78 -5.70
CA PHE A 108 1.11 -4.24 -4.47
C PHE A 108 -0.27 -3.65 -4.72
N MET A 109 -1.19 -3.88 -3.79
CA MET A 109 -2.55 -3.31 -3.79
C MET A 109 -3.01 -3.10 -2.34
N PRO A 110 -4.07 -2.34 -2.07
CA PRO A 110 -4.62 -2.24 -0.71
C PRO A 110 -5.13 -3.59 -0.19
N GLY A 111 -5.25 -3.73 1.14
CA GLY A 111 -5.88 -4.90 1.77
C GLY A 111 -7.34 -5.10 1.33
N LEU A 112 -7.77 -6.38 1.22
CA LEU A 112 -9.13 -6.70 0.77
C LEU A 112 -10.21 -6.20 1.73
N ASP A 113 -9.94 -6.22 3.04
CA ASP A 113 -10.89 -5.80 4.07
C ASP A 113 -10.69 -4.32 4.47
N GLU A 114 -10.08 -3.51 3.59
CA GLU A 114 -9.94 -2.06 3.82
C GLU A 114 -11.29 -1.35 3.99
N GLY A 115 -11.27 -0.25 4.75
CA GLY A 115 -12.49 0.50 5.08
C GLY A 115 -13.11 1.21 3.89
N HIS A 116 -12.28 1.68 2.98
CA HIS A 116 -12.70 2.49 1.85
C HIS A 116 -13.16 1.62 0.66
N PRO A 117 -14.29 1.92 0.00
CA PRO A 117 -14.74 1.17 -1.17
C PRO A 117 -13.70 1.16 -2.29
N ASP A 118 -12.98 2.25 -2.53
CA ASP A 118 -11.98 2.25 -3.61
C ASP A 118 -10.77 1.35 -3.35
N HIS A 119 -10.39 1.18 -2.08
CA HIS A 119 -9.32 0.26 -1.72
C HIS A 119 -9.73 -1.18 -2.03
N ARG A 120 -10.94 -1.56 -1.63
CA ARG A 120 -11.50 -2.90 -1.90
C ARG A 120 -11.72 -3.13 -3.39
N GLY A 121 -12.24 -2.13 -4.10
CA GLY A 121 -12.43 -2.18 -5.56
C GLY A 121 -11.10 -2.35 -6.30
N THR A 122 -10.08 -1.59 -5.91
CA THR A 122 -8.71 -1.73 -6.44
C THR A 122 -8.17 -3.13 -6.22
N HIS A 123 -8.27 -3.66 -5.00
CA HIS A 123 -7.83 -5.02 -4.69
C HIS A 123 -8.50 -6.06 -5.59
N GLN A 124 -9.83 -5.98 -5.74
CA GLN A 124 -10.61 -6.91 -6.56
C GLN A 124 -10.22 -6.83 -8.04
N LEU A 125 -10.16 -5.62 -8.60
CA LEU A 125 -9.83 -5.38 -10.00
C LEU A 125 -8.40 -5.84 -10.33
N VAL A 126 -7.43 -5.50 -9.48
CA VAL A 126 -6.01 -5.88 -9.67
C VAL A 126 -5.84 -7.40 -9.55
N SER A 127 -6.42 -8.02 -8.53
CA SER A 127 -6.38 -9.48 -8.36
C SER A 127 -6.96 -10.20 -9.57
N GLN A 128 -8.14 -9.76 -10.05
CA GLN A 128 -8.76 -10.33 -11.23
C GLN A 128 -7.92 -10.12 -12.49
N ALA A 129 -7.31 -8.94 -12.68
CA ALA A 129 -6.46 -8.66 -13.83
C ALA A 129 -5.18 -9.52 -13.86
N ILE A 130 -4.56 -9.77 -12.71
CA ILE A 130 -3.41 -10.69 -12.59
C ILE A 130 -3.82 -12.10 -12.99
N ASP A 131 -4.94 -12.60 -12.46
CA ASP A 131 -5.43 -13.95 -12.76
C ASP A 131 -5.80 -14.10 -14.26
N GLU A 132 -6.44 -13.10 -14.86
CA GLU A 132 -6.81 -13.12 -16.28
C GLU A 132 -5.62 -12.99 -17.25
N THR A 133 -4.52 -12.33 -16.81
CA THR A 133 -3.29 -12.23 -17.62
C THR A 133 -2.39 -13.45 -17.48
N GLY A 134 -2.56 -14.24 -16.42
CA GLY A 134 -1.66 -15.33 -16.07
C GLY A 134 -0.27 -14.81 -15.67
N LEU A 135 -0.20 -13.60 -15.11
CA LEU A 135 1.06 -13.02 -14.64
C LEU A 135 1.51 -13.76 -13.37
N GLU A 136 2.74 -14.27 -13.38
CA GLU A 136 3.31 -15.07 -12.30
C GLU A 136 3.95 -14.22 -11.19
N ALA A 137 3.33 -13.09 -10.81
CA ALA A 137 3.84 -12.15 -9.81
C ALA A 137 3.48 -12.55 -8.37
N LEU A 138 4.30 -12.12 -7.41
CA LEU A 138 3.95 -12.14 -5.99
C LEU A 138 2.91 -11.03 -5.72
N LYS A 139 1.82 -11.36 -5.02
CA LYS A 139 0.73 -10.45 -4.69
C LYS A 139 0.84 -10.05 -3.22
N LEU A 140 1.14 -8.77 -3.00
CA LEU A 140 1.24 -8.18 -1.67
C LEU A 140 0.14 -7.14 -1.46
N SER A 141 -0.36 -7.09 -0.24
CA SER A 141 -1.33 -6.10 0.21
C SER A 141 -0.68 -5.16 1.22
N TYR A 142 -0.82 -3.85 1.05
CA TYR A 142 -0.37 -2.86 2.05
C TYR A 142 -1.56 -2.22 2.76
N LEU A 143 -1.29 -1.58 3.90
CA LEU A 143 -2.30 -0.95 4.74
C LEU A 143 -2.20 0.56 4.66
N VAL A 144 -3.34 1.23 4.54
CA VAL A 144 -3.40 2.69 4.62
C VAL A 144 -4.21 3.13 5.85
N TRP A 145 -5.49 2.74 5.93
CA TRP A 145 -6.43 3.32 6.89
C TRP A 145 -6.94 2.35 7.95
N GLN A 146 -6.77 1.04 7.76
CA GLN A 146 -7.25 0.03 8.72
C GLN A 146 -6.19 -1.02 9.05
N LEU A 147 -6.51 -1.85 10.05
CA LEU A 147 -5.87 -3.14 10.30
C LEU A 147 -6.72 -4.30 9.72
N PRO A 148 -6.79 -4.50 8.40
CA PRO A 148 -7.48 -5.64 7.82
C PRO A 148 -6.56 -6.88 7.81
N PHE A 149 -6.33 -7.50 8.98
CA PHE A 149 -5.70 -8.83 9.05
C PHE A 149 -6.43 -9.81 9.99
N LEU A 150 -7.68 -9.53 10.38
CA LEU A 150 -8.37 -10.31 11.40
C LEU A 150 -9.68 -10.95 10.92
N GLU A 151 -9.70 -12.28 11.09
CA GLU A 151 -10.78 -13.29 10.99
C GLU A 151 -11.86 -13.13 9.90
N GLY A 152 -11.79 -14.03 8.90
CA GLY A 152 -12.79 -14.20 7.85
C GLY A 152 -12.38 -15.28 6.85
N GLU A 153 -13.20 -15.51 5.82
CA GLU A 153 -12.88 -16.45 4.72
C GLU A 153 -11.73 -15.94 3.83
N ASN A 154 -11.45 -14.63 3.84
CA ASN A 154 -10.40 -13.99 3.04
C ASN A 154 -9.11 -13.72 3.83
N ARG A 155 -8.72 -14.66 4.70
CA ARG A 155 -7.56 -14.50 5.56
C ARG A 155 -6.27 -14.46 4.73
N ILE A 156 -5.46 -13.43 4.97
CA ILE A 156 -4.07 -13.39 4.55
C ILE A 156 -3.29 -14.49 5.26
N GLU A 157 -2.65 -15.37 4.49
CA GLU A 157 -1.93 -16.52 5.03
C GLU A 157 -0.62 -16.13 5.72
N LYS A 158 0.06 -15.12 5.17
CA LYS A 158 1.32 -14.59 5.71
C LYS A 158 1.30 -13.08 5.85
N VAL A 159 1.77 -12.60 6.99
CA VAL A 159 1.91 -11.18 7.32
C VAL A 159 3.39 -10.90 7.55
N LEU A 160 3.93 -9.94 6.81
CA LEU A 160 5.32 -9.52 6.89
C LEU A 160 5.40 -8.14 7.54
N GLU A 161 6.26 -8.00 8.53
CA GLU A 161 6.64 -6.71 9.09
C GLU A 161 7.89 -6.21 8.36
N VAL A 162 7.82 -4.95 7.90
CA VAL A 162 8.97 -4.22 7.36
C VAL A 162 9.37 -3.18 8.41
N GLU A 163 10.51 -3.40 9.09
CA GLU A 163 11.06 -2.42 10.03
C GLU A 163 11.63 -1.25 9.23
N VAL A 164 11.23 -0.02 9.57
CA VAL A 164 11.68 1.19 8.89
C VAL A 164 12.59 1.96 9.84
N ASN A 165 13.85 2.13 9.43
CA ASN A 165 14.83 2.87 10.23
C ASN A 165 14.49 4.39 10.27
N GLU A 166 15.10 5.14 11.19
CA GLU A 166 14.77 6.56 11.39
C GLU A 166 14.98 7.42 10.13
N GLU A 167 16.07 7.20 9.39
CA GLU A 167 16.42 8.00 8.20
C GLU A 167 15.39 7.81 7.09
N ILE A 168 15.07 6.55 6.76
CA ILE A 168 14.03 6.22 5.78
C ILE A 168 12.66 6.70 6.26
N TYR A 169 12.40 6.65 7.57
CA TYR A 169 11.12 7.11 8.09
C TYR A 169 10.96 8.63 8.01
N GLU A 170 12.02 9.39 8.24
CA GLU A 170 12.01 10.84 8.01
C GLU A 170 11.74 11.16 6.54
N GLU A 171 12.38 10.44 5.60
CA GLU A 171 12.11 10.58 4.16
C GLU A 171 10.66 10.25 3.80
N LYS A 172 10.10 9.16 4.36
CA LYS A 172 8.67 8.82 4.21
C LYS A 172 7.77 9.97 4.67
N LEU A 173 8.04 10.54 5.85
CA LEU A 173 7.23 11.65 6.38
C LEU A 173 7.34 12.91 5.53
N ASP A 174 8.49 13.17 4.93
CA ASP A 174 8.66 14.29 4.00
C ASP A 174 7.90 14.05 2.69
N GLY A 175 7.87 12.82 2.18
CA GLY A 175 7.03 12.43 1.04
C GLY A 175 5.54 12.63 1.31
N ILE A 176 5.02 12.20 2.47
CA ILE A 176 3.60 12.40 2.82
C ILE A 176 3.22 13.89 2.82
N LYS A 177 4.13 14.77 3.28
CA LYS A 177 3.86 16.21 3.36
C LYS A 177 3.82 16.91 2.00
N LEU A 178 4.24 16.25 0.91
CA LEU A 178 4.09 16.80 -0.45
C LEU A 178 2.61 16.89 -0.86
N HIS A 179 1.74 16.08 -0.26
CA HIS A 179 0.30 16.14 -0.47
C HIS A 179 -0.33 17.20 0.45
N GLU A 180 0.01 18.48 0.22
CA GLU A 180 -0.37 19.59 1.10
C GLU A 180 -1.89 19.69 1.30
N SER A 181 -2.68 19.45 0.24
CA SER A 181 -4.15 19.47 0.25
C SER A 181 -4.71 18.46 1.25
N GLN A 182 -4.04 17.33 1.40
CA GLN A 182 -4.39 16.23 2.28
C GLN A 182 -3.80 16.40 3.69
N GLU A 183 -2.58 16.93 3.80
CA GLU A 183 -1.90 17.15 5.06
C GLU A 183 -2.57 18.24 5.91
N VAL A 184 -3.06 19.32 5.29
CA VAL A 184 -3.72 20.44 6.00
C VAL A 184 -5.02 20.01 6.67
N GLU A 185 -5.82 19.18 6.00
CA GLU A 185 -7.11 18.70 6.53
C GLU A 185 -6.95 17.41 7.36
N GLY A 186 -6.20 16.44 6.84
CA GLY A 186 -6.10 15.09 7.39
C GLY A 186 -4.99 14.90 8.43
N ARG A 187 -3.90 15.68 8.37
CA ARG A 187 -2.67 15.48 9.17
C ARG A 187 -2.12 14.06 9.02
N TYR A 188 -2.02 13.60 7.77
CA TYR A 188 -1.70 12.22 7.45
C TYR A 188 -0.28 11.83 7.87
N SER A 189 0.67 12.77 7.87
CA SER A 189 2.02 12.53 8.39
C SER A 189 2.02 12.10 9.86
N GLU A 190 1.21 12.77 10.70
CA GLU A 190 1.08 12.45 12.12
C GLU A 190 0.33 11.12 12.34
N MET A 191 -0.69 10.85 11.53
CA MET A 191 -1.43 9.59 11.60
C MET A 191 -0.54 8.40 11.22
N ALA A 192 0.24 8.53 10.14
CA ALA A 192 1.23 7.53 9.73
C ALA A 192 2.27 7.31 10.83
N GLU A 193 2.82 8.38 11.42
CA GLU A 193 3.80 8.26 12.52
C GLU A 193 3.25 7.44 13.69
N HIS A 194 2.05 7.75 14.15
CA HIS A 194 1.42 7.03 15.25
C HIS A 194 1.08 5.59 14.90
N PHE A 195 0.60 5.35 13.68
CA PHE A 195 0.21 4.02 13.25
C PHE A 195 1.42 3.10 13.04
N ASN A 196 2.46 3.55 12.32
CA ASN A 196 3.67 2.75 12.14
C ASN A 196 4.41 2.54 13.46
N SER A 197 4.38 3.51 14.39
CA SER A 197 4.90 3.31 15.74
C SER A 197 4.11 2.24 16.52
N TYR A 198 2.79 2.24 16.40
CA TYR A 198 1.95 1.20 16.99
C TYR A 198 2.27 -0.19 16.40
N LEU A 199 2.39 -0.30 15.08
CA LEU A 199 2.74 -1.55 14.40
C LEU A 199 4.12 -2.06 14.83
N GLY A 200 5.13 -1.21 14.86
CA GLY A 200 6.48 -1.60 15.31
C GLY A 200 6.48 -2.09 16.74
N LEU A 201 5.73 -1.44 17.64
CA LEU A 201 5.59 -1.91 19.03
C LEU A 201 4.75 -3.19 19.16
N LEU A 202 3.78 -3.42 18.27
CA LEU A 202 2.91 -4.59 18.28
C LEU A 202 3.68 -5.88 17.99
N TYR A 203 4.63 -5.83 17.06
CA TYR A 203 5.41 -6.98 16.61
C TYR A 203 6.78 -7.11 17.28
N SER A 204 7.26 -6.06 17.96
CA SER A 204 8.48 -6.10 18.76
C SER A 204 8.47 -7.18 19.85
N SER A 205 9.52 -8.01 19.86
CA SER A 205 9.75 -8.97 20.94
C SER A 205 9.94 -8.25 22.29
N ARG A 206 9.37 -8.80 23.38
CA ARG A 206 9.49 -8.19 24.72
C ARG A 206 10.96 -8.06 25.14
N GLY A 207 11.50 -6.84 25.18
CA GLY A 207 12.80 -6.55 25.79
C GLY A 207 13.62 -5.49 25.07
N GLU A 208 13.35 -5.25 23.78
CA GLU A 208 13.96 -4.15 23.04
C GLU A 208 13.36 -2.82 23.47
N LYS A 209 14.22 -1.81 23.65
CA LYS A 209 13.85 -0.45 24.04
C LYS A 209 14.26 0.49 22.92
N GLY A 210 13.30 1.22 22.38
CA GLY A 210 13.52 2.19 21.31
C GLY A 210 12.19 2.57 20.66
N LEU A 211 12.17 3.70 19.96
CA LEU A 211 11.09 3.98 19.02
C LEU A 211 11.31 3.02 17.83
N LYS A 212 10.27 2.28 17.48
CA LYS A 212 10.26 1.38 16.33
C LYS A 212 9.08 1.74 15.48
N ARG A 213 9.29 1.79 14.16
CA ARG A 213 8.26 2.11 13.20
C ARG A 213 8.28 1.02 12.14
N SER A 214 7.12 0.43 11.89
CA SER A 214 7.00 -0.66 10.95
C SER A 214 5.82 -0.45 10.01
N GLU A 215 6.01 -0.92 8.78
CA GLU A 215 4.95 -1.16 7.82
C GLU A 215 4.61 -2.65 7.81
N VAL A 216 3.43 -2.99 7.32
CA VAL A 216 2.98 -4.39 7.29
C VAL A 216 2.42 -4.73 5.93
N LEU A 217 2.85 -5.87 5.42
CA LEU A 217 2.46 -6.41 4.13
C LEU A 217 1.75 -7.74 4.31
N GLY A 218 0.60 -7.89 3.66
CA GLY A 218 -0.13 -9.14 3.57
C GLY A 218 0.21 -9.92 2.31
N VAL A 219 0.67 -11.16 2.43
CA VAL A 219 0.98 -12.02 1.29
C VAL A 219 -0.24 -12.87 0.92
N GLN A 220 -0.69 -12.75 -0.33
CA GLN A 220 -1.84 -13.53 -0.81
C GLN A 220 -1.47 -14.90 -1.38
N ASN A 221 -0.24 -15.04 -1.89
CA ASN A 221 0.27 -16.26 -2.50
C ASN A 221 1.68 -16.60 -1.96
N PRO A 222 1.78 -17.13 -0.73
CA PRO A 222 3.03 -17.36 -0.03
C PRO A 222 4.05 -18.25 -0.75
N GLU A 223 3.58 -19.08 -1.69
CA GLU A 223 4.43 -19.95 -2.49
C GLU A 223 5.37 -19.23 -3.46
N LYS A 224 5.25 -17.89 -3.60
CA LYS A 224 6.12 -17.03 -4.41
C LYS A 224 7.03 -16.11 -3.58
N MET A 225 7.07 -16.27 -2.25
CA MET A 225 7.81 -15.37 -1.36
C MET A 225 9.33 -15.36 -1.61
N GLU A 226 9.89 -16.35 -2.32
CA GLU A 226 11.30 -16.33 -2.73
C GLU A 226 11.66 -15.11 -3.60
N ILE A 227 10.68 -14.45 -4.22
CA ILE A 227 10.87 -13.20 -4.98
C ILE A 227 11.36 -12.07 -4.06
N LEU A 228 11.06 -12.11 -2.76
CA LEU A 228 11.52 -11.11 -1.80
C LEU A 228 12.93 -11.39 -1.26
N GLU A 229 13.62 -12.45 -1.72
CA GLU A 229 15.00 -12.73 -1.29
C GLU A 229 15.90 -11.49 -1.45
N GLY A 230 16.42 -10.98 -0.32
CA GLY A 230 17.27 -9.80 -0.27
C GLY A 230 16.63 -8.57 0.38
N LEU A 231 15.31 -8.53 0.52
CA LEU A 231 14.62 -7.51 1.32
C LEU A 231 14.58 -7.92 2.80
N ASP A 232 14.68 -6.95 3.71
CA ASP A 232 14.60 -7.20 5.15
C ASP A 232 13.14 -7.14 5.62
N PHE A 233 12.60 -8.30 6.01
CA PHE A 233 11.25 -8.43 6.54
C PHE A 233 11.18 -9.56 7.56
N ASN A 234 10.27 -9.41 8.52
CA ASN A 234 10.00 -10.42 9.54
C ASN A 234 8.64 -11.08 9.27
N ASP A 235 8.59 -12.41 9.25
CA ASP A 235 7.31 -13.14 9.23
C ASP A 235 6.66 -13.05 10.62
N VAL A 236 5.58 -12.27 10.71
CA VAL A 236 4.85 -12.01 11.97
C VAL A 236 3.47 -12.69 11.97
N SER A 237 3.21 -13.58 11.03
CA SER A 237 1.90 -14.25 10.84
C SER A 237 1.42 -15.02 12.08
N GLY A 238 2.35 -15.55 12.85
CA GLY A 238 2.09 -16.29 14.08
C GLY A 238 2.11 -15.42 15.34
N LEU A 239 2.42 -14.12 15.23
CA LEU A 239 2.63 -13.25 16.37
C LEU A 239 1.35 -12.52 16.79
N SER A 240 1.13 -12.46 18.09
CA SER A 240 0.18 -11.57 18.74
C SER A 240 0.87 -10.90 19.93
N HIS A 241 0.94 -9.57 19.91
CA HIS A 241 1.58 -8.78 20.97
C HIS A 241 3.05 -9.19 21.23
N GLY A 242 3.81 -9.40 20.16
CA GLY A 242 5.24 -9.76 20.20
C GLY A 242 5.55 -11.18 20.69
N ARG A 243 4.59 -12.12 20.58
CA ARG A 243 4.74 -13.55 20.95
C ARG A 243 3.96 -14.46 20.03
N GLU A 244 4.35 -15.73 19.91
CA GLU A 244 3.53 -16.71 19.20
C GLU A 244 2.13 -16.82 19.83
N SER A 245 1.10 -16.88 18.99
CA SER A 245 -0.29 -16.96 19.44
C SER A 245 -0.59 -18.19 20.30
N GLU A 246 0.23 -19.25 20.19
CA GLU A 246 0.11 -20.47 21.01
C GLU A 246 0.47 -20.23 22.49
N ASP A 247 1.24 -19.17 22.80
CA ASP A 247 1.62 -18.78 24.16
C ASP A 247 0.55 -17.97 24.90
N ILE A 248 -0.61 -17.71 24.28
CA ILE A 248 -1.76 -17.06 24.91
C ILE A 248 -2.49 -18.08 25.80
N SER A 249 -1.90 -18.39 26.95
CA SER A 249 -2.59 -19.10 28.02
C SER A 249 -3.50 -18.15 28.79
N VAL A 250 -4.81 -18.28 28.58
CA VAL A 250 -5.81 -17.64 29.44
C VAL A 250 -5.95 -18.49 30.70
N ASN A 251 -5.18 -18.16 31.75
CA ASN A 251 -5.42 -18.68 33.11
C ASN A 251 -6.52 -17.89 33.81
#